data_AF-A0A959CWK0-F1
#
_entry.id   AF-A0A959CWK0-F1
#
_cell.length_a   1.000
_cell.length_b   1.000
_cell.length_c   1.000
_cell.angle_alpha   90.00
_cell.angle_beta   90.00
_cell.angle_gamma   90.00
#
_symmetry.space_group_name_H-M   'P 1'
#
loop_
_entity.id
_entity.type
_entity.pdbx_description
1 polymer ?
#
loop_
_entity_poly.entity_id
_entity_poly.type
_entity_poly.pdbx_seq_one_letter_code
_entity_poly.pdbx_strand_id
1 'polypeptide(L)'
;WVTTSLEYKEGGEEKKKEYILTFADWLFSLKSWQPLFSPLQPESGSPVPVAEYLPMDEKQQKGKIPVVLAVDDDGQLKQYMASPEVVSATRQALRHWNSLREMAGLRSPFPLKMREALEQEWGKKHEKELEELKASYEARFQEQEKALMEQVKAKLRDKLMELSRRGEQLSSLEEEVNS
;
A
#
# COMPACT_ATOMS: atom_id res chain seq x y z
N TRP A 1 -4.29 16.83 -1.17
CA TRP A 1 -5.04 16.75 -2.43
C TRP A 1 -4.79 15.40 -3.08
N VAL A 2 -5.68 14.96 -3.98
CA VAL A 2 -5.60 13.64 -4.62
C VAL A 2 -5.32 13.84 -6.10
N THR A 3 -4.37 13.08 -6.65
CA THR A 3 -4.09 13.07 -8.09
C THR A 3 -4.96 12.02 -8.77
N THR A 4 -5.60 12.38 -9.87
CA THR A 4 -6.40 11.51 -10.72
C THR A 4 -5.98 11.66 -12.18
N SER A 5 -6.31 10.67 -13.00
CA SER A 5 -6.22 10.78 -14.46
C SER A 5 -7.58 11.19 -15.01
N LEU A 6 -7.64 12.32 -15.72
CA LEU A 6 -8.82 12.74 -16.48
C LEU A 6 -8.72 12.22 -17.90
N GLU A 7 -9.73 11.47 -18.32
CA GLU A 7 -9.87 10.95 -19.68
C GLU A 7 -10.81 11.88 -20.46
N TYR A 8 -10.38 12.36 -21.63
CA TYR A 8 -11.16 13.29 -22.45
C TYR A 8 -10.87 13.09 -23.94
N LYS A 9 -11.76 13.58 -24.79
CA LYS A 9 -11.62 13.58 -26.24
C LYS A 9 -11.22 14.96 -26.73
N GLU A 10 -10.20 15.02 -27.58
CA GLU A 10 -9.75 16.24 -28.24
C GLU A 10 -9.53 15.94 -29.72
N GLY A 11 -10.32 16.58 -30.60
CA GLY A 11 -10.24 16.31 -32.04
C GLY A 11 -10.63 14.88 -32.44
N GLY A 12 -11.34 14.14 -31.59
CA GLY A 12 -11.74 12.75 -31.83
C GLY A 12 -10.77 11.70 -31.26
N GLU A 13 -9.62 12.11 -30.74
CA GLU A 13 -8.66 11.22 -30.07
C GLU A 13 -8.90 11.21 -28.56
N GLU A 14 -8.82 10.02 -27.95
CA GLU A 14 -8.85 9.86 -26.50
C GLU A 14 -7.49 10.23 -25.91
N LYS A 15 -7.51 11.15 -24.95
CA LYS A 15 -6.34 11.64 -24.23
C LYS A 15 -6.54 11.48 -22.74
N LYS A 16 -5.42 11.31 -22.02
CA LYS A 16 -5.38 11.28 -20.56
C LYS A 16 -4.53 12.42 -20.05
N LYS A 17 -4.97 13.08 -18.99
CA LYS A 17 -4.24 14.16 -18.32
C LYS A 17 -4.24 13.93 -16.82
N GLU A 18 -3.06 13.96 -16.21
CA GLU A 18 -2.98 13.99 -14.74
C GLU A 18 -3.53 15.31 -14.21
N TYR A 19 -4.37 15.21 -13.18
CA TYR A 19 -5.07 16.33 -12.58
C TYR A 19 -5.16 16.17 -11.07
N ILE A 20 -4.94 17.26 -10.33
CA ILE A 20 -5.02 17.26 -8.88
C ILE A 20 -6.39 17.81 -8.46
N LEU A 21 -7.20 16.95 -7.84
CA LEU A 21 -8.49 17.32 -7.26
C LEU A 21 -8.30 18.10 -5.95
N THR A 22 -8.95 19.24 -5.87
CA THR A 22 -8.95 20.17 -4.75
C THR A 22 -10.36 20.36 -4.18
N PHE A 23 -10.46 21.18 -3.13
CA PHE A 23 -11.77 21.58 -2.61
C PHE A 23 -12.59 22.38 -3.61
N ALA A 24 -11.97 23.09 -4.56
CA ALA A 24 -12.69 23.82 -5.61
C ALA A 24 -13.47 22.88 -6.54
N ASP A 25 -12.92 21.69 -6.83
CA ASP A 25 -13.59 20.66 -7.64
C ASP A 25 -14.81 20.09 -6.91
N TRP A 26 -14.71 19.92 -5.59
CA TRP A 26 -15.86 19.54 -4.79
C TRP A 26 -16.92 20.65 -4.76
N LEU A 27 -16.52 21.91 -4.58
CA LEU A 27 -17.46 23.05 -4.66
C LEU A 27 -18.12 23.14 -6.04
N PHE A 28 -17.38 22.84 -7.11
CA PHE A 28 -17.93 22.78 -8.46
C PHE A 28 -19.05 21.74 -8.56
N SER A 29 -18.97 20.61 -7.84
CA SER A 29 -20.07 19.62 -7.82
C SER A 29 -21.35 20.11 -7.10
N LEU A 30 -21.30 21.22 -6.35
CA LEU A 30 -22.43 21.71 -5.55
C LEU A 30 -23.25 22.76 -6.32
N LYS A 31 -24.56 22.51 -6.45
CA LYS A 31 -25.50 23.44 -7.14
C LYS A 31 -25.50 24.86 -6.57
N SER A 32 -25.33 25.03 -5.26
CA SER A 32 -25.31 26.34 -4.61
C SER A 32 -24.07 27.17 -4.93
N TRP A 33 -22.97 26.53 -5.36
CA TRP A 33 -21.71 27.17 -5.67
C TRP A 33 -21.48 27.36 -7.17
N GLN A 34 -22.26 26.70 -8.02
CA GLN A 34 -22.21 26.81 -9.48
C GLN A 34 -22.16 28.26 -10.02
N PRO A 35 -22.92 29.25 -9.47
CA PRO A 35 -22.84 30.64 -9.95
C PRO A 35 -21.46 31.31 -9.78
N LEU A 36 -20.57 30.73 -8.96
CA LEU A 36 -19.20 31.21 -8.73
C LEU A 36 -18.18 30.59 -9.70
N PHE A 37 -18.66 29.82 -10.67
CA PHE A 37 -17.85 29.25 -11.74
C PHE A 37 -18.35 29.73 -13.09
N SER A 38 -17.42 30.25 -13.90
CA SER A 38 -17.74 30.76 -15.24
C SER A 38 -16.96 29.99 -16.29
N PRO A 39 -17.57 29.56 -17.41
CA PRO A 39 -16.83 28.91 -18.49
C PRO A 39 -15.74 29.86 -19.00
N LEU A 40 -14.52 29.33 -19.16
CA LEU A 40 -13.38 30.13 -19.61
C LEU A 40 -13.57 30.49 -21.09
N GLN A 41 -13.49 31.78 -21.42
CA GLN A 41 -13.50 32.23 -22.81
C GLN A 41 -12.09 32.12 -23.42
N PRO A 42 -11.95 31.84 -24.72
CA PRO A 42 -10.65 31.65 -25.38
C PRO A 42 -9.68 32.83 -25.21
N GLU A 43 -10.20 34.06 -25.14
CA GLU A 43 -9.45 35.30 -25.01
C GLU A 43 -9.03 35.62 -23.56
N SER A 44 -9.38 34.75 -22.60
CA SER A 44 -9.21 35.01 -21.16
C SER A 44 -7.84 34.56 -20.66
N GLY A 45 -6.91 35.50 -20.48
CA GLY A 45 -5.68 35.36 -19.69
C GLY A 45 -4.92 34.03 -19.83
N SER A 46 -4.21 33.61 -18.77
CA SER A 46 -3.51 32.32 -18.73
C SER A 46 -4.17 31.42 -17.67
N PRO A 47 -4.95 30.39 -18.07
CA PRO A 47 -5.60 29.50 -17.12
C PRO A 47 -4.59 28.62 -16.39
N VAL A 48 -4.80 28.44 -15.09
CA VAL A 48 -3.98 27.63 -14.20
C VAL A 48 -4.89 26.82 -13.27
N PRO A 49 -4.73 25.49 -13.18
CA PRO A 49 -5.48 24.67 -12.23
C PRO A 49 -5.41 25.22 -10.80
N VAL A 50 -6.52 25.21 -10.06
CA VAL A 50 -6.56 25.72 -8.68
C VAL A 50 -5.46 25.10 -7.80
N ALA A 51 -5.16 23.82 -7.98
CA ALA A 51 -4.09 23.12 -7.27
C ALA A 51 -2.72 23.80 -7.44
N GLU A 52 -2.42 24.25 -8.66
CA GLU A 52 -1.16 24.93 -9.02
C GLU A 52 -1.21 26.42 -8.67
N TYR A 53 -2.38 27.04 -8.72
CA TYR A 53 -2.58 28.45 -8.39
C TYR A 53 -2.39 28.74 -6.88
N LEU A 54 -2.86 27.84 -6.01
CA LEU A 54 -2.80 28.04 -4.54
C LEU A 54 -1.41 28.28 -3.94
N PRO A 55 -0.34 27.55 -4.34
CA PRO A 55 1.01 27.78 -3.81
C PRO A 55 1.73 28.99 -4.42
N MET A 56 1.20 29.61 -5.48
CA MET A 56 1.84 30.76 -6.15
C MET A 56 1.83 32.01 -5.27
N ASP A 57 2.88 32.83 -5.39
CA ASP A 57 2.94 34.17 -4.80
C ASP A 57 2.18 35.23 -5.63
N GLU A 58 2.04 36.44 -5.10
CA GLU A 58 1.29 37.53 -5.77
C GLU A 58 1.86 37.90 -7.16
N LYS A 59 3.17 37.79 -7.35
CA LYS A 59 3.81 38.10 -8.63
C LYS A 59 3.50 37.02 -9.67
N GLN A 60 3.54 35.75 -9.25
CA GLN A 60 3.23 34.59 -10.07
C GLN A 60 1.74 34.51 -10.43
N GLN A 61 0.86 35.01 -9.55
CA GLN A 61 -0.59 35.05 -9.79
C GLN A 61 -0.99 36.13 -10.82
N LYS A 62 -0.13 37.13 -11.08
CA LYS A 62 -0.48 38.22 -11.99
C LYS A 62 -0.73 37.69 -13.41
N GLY A 63 -1.95 37.94 -13.93
CA GLY A 63 -2.37 37.49 -15.26
C GLY A 63 -2.76 36.00 -15.34
N LYS A 64 -2.78 35.28 -14.21
CA LYS A 64 -3.23 33.90 -14.12
C LYS A 64 -4.71 33.84 -13.73
N ILE A 65 -5.43 32.89 -14.32
CA ILE A 65 -6.84 32.65 -14.05
C ILE A 65 -6.98 31.28 -13.39
N PRO A 66 -7.42 31.19 -12.12
CA PRO A 66 -7.62 29.91 -11.46
C PRO A 66 -8.79 29.17 -12.10
N VAL A 67 -8.57 27.91 -12.52
CA VAL A 67 -9.59 27.09 -13.19
C VAL A 67 -9.76 25.71 -12.56
N VAL A 68 -10.97 25.17 -12.67
CA VAL A 68 -11.30 23.76 -12.49
C VAL A 68 -11.48 23.11 -13.87
N LEU A 69 -11.00 21.88 -14.00
CA LEU A 69 -11.13 21.07 -15.21
C LEU A 69 -12.30 20.09 -15.04
N ALA A 70 -13.20 20.04 -16.02
CA ALA A 70 -14.30 19.09 -16.06
C ALA A 70 -14.44 18.52 -17.47
N VAL A 71 -14.98 17.30 -17.57
CA VAL A 71 -15.29 16.65 -18.85
C VAL A 71 -16.80 16.74 -19.02
N ASP A 72 -17.25 17.26 -20.16
CA ASP A 72 -18.68 17.37 -20.47
C ASP A 72 -19.27 16.03 -20.98
N ASP A 73 -20.58 16.03 -21.23
CA ASP A 73 -21.30 14.85 -21.70
C ASP A 73 -20.83 14.35 -23.07
N ASP A 74 -20.22 15.22 -23.88
CA ASP A 74 -19.61 14.89 -25.18
C ASP A 74 -18.18 14.35 -25.03
N GLY A 75 -17.68 14.25 -23.79
CA GLY A 75 -16.34 13.80 -23.47
C GLY A 75 -15.25 14.86 -23.69
N GLN A 76 -15.61 16.12 -23.92
CA GLN A 76 -14.65 17.19 -24.15
C GLN A 76 -14.18 17.81 -22.83
N LEU A 77 -12.89 18.16 -22.77
CA LEU A 77 -12.32 18.87 -21.64
C LEU A 77 -12.74 20.34 -21.65
N LYS A 78 -13.46 20.76 -20.62
CA LYS A 78 -13.86 22.15 -20.37
C LYS A 78 -13.13 22.70 -19.15
N GLN A 79 -12.93 24.02 -19.17
CA GLN A 79 -12.29 24.77 -18.09
C GLN A 79 -13.28 25.81 -17.55
N TYR A 80 -13.41 25.84 -16.23
CA TYR A 80 -14.27 26.77 -15.52
C TYR A 80 -13.44 27.64 -14.61
N MET A 81 -13.47 28.95 -14.83
CA MET A 81 -12.85 29.94 -13.96
C MET A 81 -13.51 29.90 -12.59
N ALA A 82 -12.69 29.74 -11.56
CA ALA A 82 -13.10 29.81 -10.17
C ALA A 82 -13.07 31.27 -9.68
N SER A 83 -14.15 31.74 -9.05
CA SER A 83 -14.18 33.07 -8.47
C SER A 83 -13.16 33.22 -7.31
N PRO A 84 -12.79 34.47 -6.94
CA PRO A 84 -11.95 34.72 -5.77
C PRO A 84 -12.48 34.09 -4.47
N GLU A 85 -13.81 34.03 -4.30
CA GLU A 85 -14.48 33.38 -3.17
C GLU A 85 -14.20 31.88 -3.13
N VAL A 86 -14.28 31.18 -4.26
CA VAL A 86 -13.95 29.75 -4.37
C VAL A 86 -12.49 29.50 -4.01
N VAL A 87 -11.58 30.32 -4.53
CA VAL A 87 -10.14 30.21 -4.23
C VAL A 87 -9.88 30.46 -2.74
N SER A 88 -10.53 31.46 -2.15
CA SER A 88 -10.44 31.75 -0.72
C SER A 88 -10.96 30.59 0.14
N ALA A 89 -12.13 30.04 -0.19
CA ALA A 89 -12.71 28.90 0.51
C ALA A 89 -11.81 27.66 0.42
N THR A 90 -11.23 27.40 -0.76
CA THR A 90 -10.28 26.31 -0.98
C THR A 90 -9.01 26.49 -0.15
N ARG A 91 -8.48 27.71 -0.07
CA ARG A 91 -7.31 28.03 0.78
C ARG A 91 -7.62 27.84 2.26
N GLN A 92 -8.82 28.23 2.71
CA GLN A 92 -9.26 28.02 4.09
C GLN A 92 -9.41 26.53 4.42
N ALA A 93 -10.03 25.74 3.53
CA ALA A 93 -10.14 24.30 3.68
C ALA A 93 -8.76 23.63 3.81
N LEU A 94 -7.78 24.05 3.00
CA LEU A 94 -6.40 23.57 3.10
C LEU A 94 -5.77 23.91 4.46
N ARG A 95 -5.97 25.14 4.94
CA ARG A 95 -5.47 25.58 6.25
C ARG A 95 -6.09 24.77 7.38
N HIS A 96 -7.41 24.60 7.39
CA HIS A 96 -8.10 23.80 8.40
C HIS A 96 -7.64 22.36 8.40
N TRP A 97 -7.50 21.75 7.22
CA TRP A 97 -6.96 20.40 7.11
C TRP A 97 -5.55 20.29 7.68
N ASN A 98 -4.70 21.27 7.37
CA ASN A 98 -3.34 21.32 7.90
C ASN A 98 -3.31 21.50 9.43
N SER A 99 -4.18 22.34 10.00
CA SER A 99 -4.33 22.49 11.45
C SER A 99 -4.83 21.22 12.12
N LEU A 100 -5.80 20.51 11.52
CA LEU A 100 -6.25 19.20 12.00
C LEU A 100 -5.11 18.19 12.00
N ARG A 101 -4.29 18.16 10.95
CA ARG A 101 -3.10 17.31 10.88
C ARG A 101 -2.03 17.70 11.90
N GLU A 102 -1.92 18.96 12.26
CA GLU A 102 -1.02 19.40 13.33
C GLU A 102 -1.51 18.93 14.70
N MET A 103 -2.79 19.12 15.01
CA MET A 103 -3.39 18.65 16.27
C MET A 103 -3.38 17.13 16.40
N ALA A 104 -3.57 16.41 15.29
CA ALA A 104 -3.44 14.95 15.24
C ALA A 104 -1.99 14.45 15.33
N GLY A 105 -1.00 15.35 15.41
CA GLY A 105 0.41 14.98 15.41
C GLY A 105 0.82 14.28 14.12
N LEU A 106 0.30 14.67 12.96
CA LEU A 106 0.72 14.15 11.64
C LEU A 106 1.64 15.12 10.88
N ARG A 107 1.80 16.36 11.37
CA ARG A 107 2.72 17.37 10.83
C ARG A 107 3.80 17.83 11.80
N SER A 108 3.79 17.35 13.04
CA SER A 108 4.92 17.56 13.95
C SER A 108 6.13 16.71 13.47
N PRO A 109 7.38 17.12 13.70
CA PRO A 109 8.56 16.26 13.50
C PRO A 109 8.69 15.13 14.55
N PHE A 110 8.03 15.29 15.70
CA PHE A 110 8.00 14.33 16.81
C PHE A 110 7.46 12.91 16.48
N PRO A 111 6.36 12.75 15.72
CA PRO A 111 5.77 11.47 15.33
C PRO A 111 6.58 10.70 14.29
N LEU A 112 7.36 11.37 13.43
CA LEU A 112 8.23 10.67 12.46
C LEU A 112 9.36 9.92 13.17
N LYS A 113 10.09 10.61 14.04
CA LYS A 113 11.15 10.00 14.85
C LYS A 113 10.61 8.95 15.83
N MET A 114 9.42 9.19 16.40
CA MET A 114 8.76 8.20 17.26
C MET A 114 8.32 6.96 16.46
N ARG A 115 7.80 7.13 15.24
CA ARG A 115 7.45 5.99 14.37
C ARG A 115 8.68 5.18 13.99
N GLU A 116 9.77 5.83 13.59
CA GLU A 116 11.04 5.16 13.30
C GLU A 116 11.57 4.41 14.53
N ALA A 117 11.50 5.01 15.72
CA ALA A 117 11.89 4.36 16.98
C ALA A 117 11.00 3.15 17.30
N LEU A 118 9.67 3.29 17.16
CA LEU A 118 8.71 2.20 17.38
C LEU A 118 8.90 1.06 16.38
N GLU A 119 9.16 1.37 15.10
CA GLU A 119 9.47 0.37 14.07
C GLU A 119 10.77 -0.40 14.39
N GLN A 120 11.80 0.30 14.90
CA GLN A 120 13.02 -0.35 15.36
C GLN A 120 12.80 -1.22 16.60
N GLU A 121 12.01 -0.76 17.56
CA GLU A 121 11.69 -1.53 18.77
C GLU A 121 10.85 -2.78 18.44
N TRP A 122 9.82 -2.65 17.59
CA TRP A 122 9.05 -3.79 17.11
C TRP A 122 9.89 -4.72 16.23
N GLY A 123 10.75 -4.20 15.36
CA GLY A 123 11.67 -5.00 14.56
C GLY A 123 12.58 -5.87 15.43
N LYS A 124 13.18 -5.28 16.47
CA LYS A 124 14.02 -6.02 17.45
C LYS A 124 13.22 -7.07 18.22
N LYS A 125 11.97 -6.76 18.60
CA LYS A 125 11.11 -7.70 19.30
C LYS A 125 10.73 -8.89 18.39
N HIS A 126 10.37 -8.62 17.14
CA HIS A 126 10.06 -9.67 16.17
C HIS A 126 11.27 -10.51 15.79
N GLU A 127 12.45 -9.91 15.69
CA GLU A 127 13.69 -10.65 15.46
C GLU A 127 13.97 -11.64 16.59
N LYS A 128 13.81 -11.20 17.85
CA LYS A 128 13.89 -12.09 19.01
C LYS A 128 12.84 -13.18 18.99
N GLU A 129 11.58 -12.83 18.72
CA GLU A 129 10.48 -13.81 18.61
C GLU A 129 10.78 -14.85 17.52
N LEU A 130 11.35 -14.44 16.38
CA LEU A 130 11.76 -15.35 15.30
C LEU A 130 12.95 -16.23 15.68
N GLU A 131 13.95 -15.69 16.39
CA GLU A 131 15.10 -16.46 16.87
C GLU A 131 14.67 -17.50 17.91
N GLU A 132 13.87 -17.10 18.91
CA GLU A 132 13.31 -18.00 19.91
C GLU A 132 12.45 -19.09 19.26
N LEU A 133 11.61 -18.70 18.30
CA LEU A 133 10.78 -19.65 17.56
C LEU A 133 11.63 -20.64 16.77
N LYS A 134 12.64 -20.17 16.01
CA LYS A 134 13.58 -21.04 15.27
C LYS A 134 14.32 -21.98 16.20
N ALA A 135 14.87 -21.50 17.32
CA ALA A 135 15.56 -22.32 18.29
C ALA A 135 14.65 -23.40 18.89
N SER A 136 13.39 -23.04 19.18
CA SER A 136 12.40 -24.00 19.68
C SER A 136 12.05 -25.09 18.65
N TYR A 137 11.99 -24.73 17.36
CA TYR A 137 11.76 -25.70 16.28
C TYR A 137 12.96 -26.62 16.07
N GLU A 138 14.18 -26.07 16.08
CA GLU A 138 15.42 -26.85 15.93
C GLU A 138 15.55 -27.88 17.06
N ALA A 139 15.27 -27.48 18.30
CA ALA A 139 15.28 -28.38 19.45
C ALA A 139 14.25 -29.52 19.30
N ARG A 140 13.01 -29.18 18.89
CA ARG A 140 11.96 -30.19 18.62
C ARG A 140 12.34 -31.12 17.47
N PHE A 141 12.96 -30.59 16.43
CA PHE A 141 13.41 -31.38 15.28
C PHE A 141 14.47 -32.40 15.69
N GLN A 142 15.48 -31.98 16.47
CA GLN A 142 16.51 -32.89 16.99
C GLN A 142 15.94 -33.95 17.94
N GLU A 143 14.98 -33.57 18.77
CA GLU A 143 14.30 -34.53 19.66
C GLU A 143 13.52 -35.58 18.86
N GLN A 144 12.81 -35.14 17.82
CA GLN A 144 12.10 -36.05 16.90
C GLN A 144 13.06 -36.95 16.13
N GLU A 145 14.17 -36.43 15.62
CA GLU A 145 15.18 -37.22 14.90
C GLU A 145 15.79 -38.31 15.79
N LYS A 146 16.15 -37.96 17.03
CA LYS A 146 16.65 -38.94 18.02
C LYS A 146 15.61 -40.02 18.32
N ALA A 147 14.36 -39.62 18.53
CA ALA A 147 13.28 -40.57 18.78
C ALA A 147 13.04 -41.51 17.57
N LEU A 148 13.08 -40.98 16.34
CA LEU A 148 12.96 -41.77 15.12
C LEU A 148 14.15 -42.73 14.96
N MET A 149 15.38 -42.29 15.22
CA MET A 149 16.57 -43.13 15.14
C MET A 149 16.54 -44.30 16.12
N GLU A 150 16.08 -44.09 17.35
CA GLU A 150 15.88 -45.18 18.31
C GLU A 150 14.79 -46.15 17.85
N GLN A 151 13.67 -45.66 17.29
CA GLN A 151 12.64 -46.51 16.70
C GLN A 151 13.16 -47.33 15.50
N VAL A 152 13.94 -46.71 14.61
CA VAL A 152 14.57 -47.37 13.46
C VAL A 152 15.53 -48.45 13.94
N LYS A 153 16.40 -48.16 14.92
CA LYS A 153 17.33 -49.12 15.53
C LYS A 153 16.61 -50.31 16.15
N ALA A 154 15.52 -50.07 16.88
CA ALA A 154 14.70 -51.14 17.46
C ALA A 154 14.11 -52.05 16.36
N LYS A 155 13.51 -51.46 15.32
CA LYS A 155 12.96 -52.23 14.19
C LYS A 155 14.01 -53.02 13.41
N LEU A 156 15.20 -52.44 13.17
CA LEU A 156 16.31 -53.16 12.55
C LEU A 156 16.77 -54.35 13.39
N ARG A 157 16.93 -54.16 14.70
CA ARG A 157 17.29 -55.25 15.63
C ARG A 157 16.26 -56.37 15.54
N ASP A 158 14.98 -56.04 15.64
CA ASP A 158 13.92 -57.04 15.62
C ASP A 158 13.87 -57.79 14.27
N LYS A 159 14.12 -57.09 13.14
CA LYS A 159 14.22 -57.73 11.81
C LYS A 159 15.43 -58.64 11.67
N LEU A 160 16.59 -58.25 12.19
CA LEU A 160 17.79 -59.09 12.19
C LEU A 160 17.57 -60.37 13.02
N MET A 161 16.92 -60.24 14.18
CA MET A 161 16.56 -61.40 15.01
C MET A 161 15.57 -62.34 14.30
N GLU A 162 14.58 -61.79 13.59
CA GLU A 162 13.63 -62.56 12.79
C GLU A 162 14.33 -63.33 11.65
N LEU A 163 15.24 -62.67 10.92
CA LEU A 163 16.01 -63.30 9.83
C LEU A 163 16.98 -64.37 10.35
N SER A 164 17.64 -64.13 11.48
CA SER A 164 18.52 -65.11 12.13
C SER A 164 17.76 -66.39 12.48
N ARG A 165 16.61 -66.24 13.15
CA ARG A 165 15.75 -67.36 13.52
C ARG A 165 15.22 -68.11 12.29
N ARG A 166 14.91 -67.39 11.21
CA ARG A 166 14.47 -68.00 9.94
C ARG A 166 15.61 -68.75 9.24
N GLY A 167 16.85 -68.26 9.34
CA GLY A 167 18.04 -68.96 8.85
C GLY A 167 18.33 -70.25 9.61
N GLU A 168 18.21 -70.24 10.93
CA GLU A 168 18.34 -71.45 11.78
C GLU A 168 17.24 -72.48 11.46
N GLN A 169 16.02 -72.03 11.19
CA GLN A 169 14.92 -72.90 10.75
C GLN A 169 15.15 -73.50 9.36
N LEU A 170 15.79 -72.78 8.43
CA LEU A 170 16.11 -73.32 7.11
C LEU A 170 17.29 -74.30 7.15
N SER A 171 18.32 -74.02 7.98
CA SER A 171 19.45 -74.93 8.19
C SER A 171 19.04 -76.26 8.83
N SER A 172 18.09 -76.23 9.78
CA SER A 172 17.56 -77.45 10.41
C SER A 172 16.69 -78.27 9.44
N LEU A 173 15.97 -77.62 8.52
CA LEU A 173 15.22 -78.31 7.46
C LEU A 173 16.14 -78.87 6.36
N GLU A 174 17.27 -78.23 6.06
CA GLU A 174 18.26 -78.76 5.12
C GLU A 174 19.04 -79.95 5.72
N GLU A 175 19.32 -79.95 7.02
CA GLU A 175 19.92 -81.10 7.71
C GLU A 175 18.96 -82.30 7.81
N GLU A 176 17.65 -82.07 7.98
CA GLU A 176 16.65 -83.15 7.98
C GLU A 176 16.40 -83.77 6.58
N VAL A 177 16.58 -83.01 5.50
CA VAL A 177 16.40 -83.52 4.12
C VAL A 177 17.63 -84.28 3.59
N ASN A 178 18.80 -84.05 4.19
CA ASN A 178 20.07 -84.71 3.81
C ASN A 178 20.47 -85.90 4.71
N SER A 179 19.62 -86.31 5.65
CA SER A 179 19.78 -87.52 6.51
C SER A 179 18.80 -88.62 6.14
#